data_AF-X8J2T1-F1
#
_entry.id   AF-X8J2T1-F1
#
_cell.length_a   1.000
_cell.length_b   1.000
_cell.length_c   1.000
_cell.angle_alpha   90.00
_cell.angle_beta   90.00
_cell.angle_gamma   90.00
#
_symmetry.space_group_name_H-M   'P 1'
#
loop_
_entity.id
_entity.type
_entity.pdbx_description
1 polymer ?
#
loop_
_entity_poly.entity_id
_entity_poly.type
_entity_poly.pdbx_seq_one_letter_code
_entity_poly.pdbx_strand_id
1 'polypeptide(L)'
;MDSPQMFQDKVTKPIKKDEASTLAKPSQYKKPQVKSRKVLNGRPQEAHGLPVGLFHPVFDSFQQRIDSDSFVPTARQLSNTLPLLAASQEMYDEDSEGDEVAGPDTRTEALKPLLQWLLGFHISNVSIRETKSDGVVQESNGATLMFMQVGNGIATSECDPSVQGAIAFANYWGQLSLQWLRDQCCCPSMILAIAGPWMCVLGGIMLEHPVVQPLTPFFLVGNNPSSPGHTNTVAKIFASLAKALRELHDFYRGFRMSTATLNPTRHFPYIREFSLDGKRVDIEYRKPLVPGRAVFLGVARPQGGSGYKVIVKFVESYNAAAHRVLEEINLAPKLIYISSEGPDAFKVARAHHGGDGECILRQSHRNTIAS
;
A
#
# COMPACT_ATOMS: atom_id res chain seq x y z
N MET A 1 17.46 -0.64 30.19
CA MET A 1 17.71 0.05 28.92
C MET A 1 17.88 -1.03 27.88
N ASP A 2 16.81 -1.37 27.18
CA ASP A 2 16.86 -2.41 26.16
C ASP A 2 17.54 -1.88 24.90
N SER A 3 18.37 -2.71 24.27
CA SER A 3 19.12 -2.33 23.08
C SER A 3 18.18 -2.10 21.89
N PRO A 4 18.58 -1.28 20.89
CA PRO A 4 17.79 -1.02 19.68
C PRO A 4 17.41 -2.28 18.87
N GLN A 5 18.08 -3.41 19.13
CA GLN A 5 17.81 -4.69 18.46
C GLN A 5 16.52 -5.38 18.95
N MET A 6 16.10 -5.19 20.20
CA MET A 6 14.95 -5.93 20.74
C MET A 6 13.59 -5.45 20.21
N PHE A 7 13.52 -4.31 19.52
CA PHE A 7 12.28 -3.82 18.92
C PHE A 7 11.96 -4.42 17.54
N GLN A 8 12.85 -5.26 16.96
CA GLN A 8 12.72 -5.68 15.56
C GLN A 8 12.36 -7.17 15.32
N ASP A 9 12.20 -7.99 16.37
CA ASP A 9 12.13 -9.46 16.21
C ASP A 9 10.73 -10.10 16.30
N LYS A 10 9.64 -9.35 16.24
CA LYS A 10 8.31 -9.96 16.03
C LYS A 10 8.07 -10.20 14.55
N VAL A 11 8.68 -11.28 14.04
CA VAL A 11 8.35 -11.83 12.72
C VAL A 11 6.85 -12.10 12.67
N THR A 12 6.16 -11.48 11.70
CA THR A 12 4.78 -11.81 11.34
C THR A 12 4.70 -13.28 10.98
N LYS A 13 4.20 -14.10 11.91
CA LYS A 13 3.74 -15.45 11.59
C LYS A 13 2.58 -15.33 10.59
N PRO A 14 2.46 -16.25 9.60
CA PRO A 14 1.30 -16.32 8.71
C PRO A 14 -0.01 -16.21 9.48
N ILE A 15 -1.06 -15.71 8.82
CA ILE A 15 -2.37 -15.47 9.43
C ILE A 15 -3.10 -16.81 9.60
N LYS A 16 -2.62 -17.66 10.53
CA LYS A 16 -3.16 -18.99 10.86
C LYS A 16 -3.24 -19.98 9.69
N LYS A 17 -3.73 -21.19 9.97
CA LYS A 17 -3.72 -22.39 9.11
C LYS A 17 -4.95 -22.56 8.19
N ASP A 18 -5.71 -21.49 7.94
CA ASP A 18 -6.98 -21.59 7.21
C ASP A 18 -6.87 -20.90 5.84
N GLU A 19 -7.65 -21.38 4.86
CA GLU A 19 -7.62 -20.85 3.49
C GLU A 19 -7.92 -19.34 3.41
N ALA A 20 -7.21 -18.60 2.56
CA ALA A 20 -7.42 -17.16 2.38
C ALA A 20 -8.87 -16.80 2.01
N SER A 21 -9.52 -17.62 1.19
CA SER A 21 -10.94 -17.53 0.86
C SER A 21 -11.80 -17.66 2.14
N THR A 22 -11.60 -18.72 2.92
CA THR A 22 -12.31 -18.96 4.18
C THR A 22 -12.13 -17.81 5.18
N LEU A 23 -10.90 -17.31 5.32
CA LEU A 23 -10.58 -16.19 6.21
C LEU A 23 -11.15 -14.85 5.74
N ALA A 24 -11.39 -14.67 4.44
CA ALA A 24 -11.96 -13.45 3.89
C ALA A 24 -13.49 -13.37 4.04
N LYS A 25 -14.16 -14.47 4.40
CA LYS A 25 -15.59 -14.43 4.77
C LYS A 25 -15.78 -13.48 5.96
N PRO A 26 -16.73 -12.53 5.94
CA PRO A 26 -16.88 -11.54 7.00
C PRO A 26 -16.97 -12.12 8.42
N SER A 27 -17.66 -13.27 8.58
CA SER A 27 -17.80 -13.98 9.85
C SER A 27 -16.48 -14.54 10.39
N GLN A 28 -15.57 -14.94 9.50
CA GLN A 28 -14.26 -15.49 9.84
C GLN A 28 -13.21 -14.41 9.99
N TYR A 29 -13.24 -13.36 9.15
CA TYR A 29 -12.28 -12.25 9.19
C TYR A 29 -12.38 -11.45 10.50
N LYS A 30 -13.61 -11.28 11.03
CA LYS A 30 -13.87 -10.45 12.23
C LYS A 30 -13.07 -10.92 13.45
N LYS A 31 -13.03 -12.23 13.74
CA LYS A 31 -12.41 -12.78 14.96
C LYS A 31 -10.90 -12.50 15.07
N PRO A 32 -10.04 -12.88 14.10
CA PRO A 32 -8.59 -12.61 14.15
C PRO A 32 -8.30 -11.11 14.12
N GLN A 33 -9.13 -10.34 13.42
CA GLN A 33 -8.93 -8.93 13.21
C GLN A 33 -9.27 -8.08 14.43
N VAL A 34 -10.38 -8.37 15.13
CA VAL A 34 -10.72 -7.72 16.41
C VAL A 34 -9.70 -8.09 17.50
N LYS A 35 -9.26 -9.34 17.55
CA LYS A 35 -8.37 -9.82 18.62
C LYS A 35 -6.91 -9.38 18.44
N SER A 36 -6.42 -9.34 17.20
CA SER A 36 -4.98 -9.26 16.94
C SER A 36 -4.57 -8.46 15.71
N ARG A 37 -5.53 -7.82 15.01
CA ARG A 37 -5.29 -6.91 13.87
C ARG A 37 -4.23 -7.45 12.91
N LYS A 38 -4.51 -8.63 12.35
CA LYS A 38 -3.52 -9.42 11.59
C LYS A 38 -3.12 -8.78 10.27
N VAL A 39 -3.99 -7.97 9.67
CA VAL A 39 -3.71 -7.11 8.52
C VAL A 39 -4.21 -5.71 8.82
N LEU A 40 -3.40 -4.69 8.62
CA LEU A 40 -3.83 -3.31 8.79
C LEU A 40 -4.41 -2.79 7.46
N ASN A 41 -5.70 -3.04 7.24
CA ASN A 41 -6.44 -2.65 6.03
C ASN A 41 -7.61 -1.68 6.30
N GLY A 42 -7.65 -1.07 7.48
CA GLY A 42 -8.71 -0.15 7.90
C GLY A 42 -10.02 -0.85 8.28
N ARG A 43 -10.05 -2.18 8.35
CA ARG A 43 -11.25 -2.96 8.75
C ARG A 43 -10.94 -3.81 9.99
N PRO A 44 -11.50 -3.53 11.17
CA PRO A 44 -12.28 -2.33 11.51
C PRO A 44 -11.39 -1.07 11.53
N GLN A 45 -11.97 0.12 11.77
CA GLN A 45 -11.27 1.40 11.69
C GLN A 45 -9.98 1.45 12.53
N GLU A 46 -9.92 0.71 13.65
CA GLU A 46 -8.74 0.63 14.52
C GLU A 46 -7.59 -0.18 13.92
N ALA A 47 -7.84 -0.94 12.86
CA ALA A 47 -6.84 -1.69 12.11
C ALA A 47 -6.33 -0.90 10.90
N HIS A 48 -6.12 0.41 11.07
CA HIS A 48 -5.44 1.23 10.07
C HIS A 48 -3.92 1.09 10.19
N GLY A 49 -3.23 1.12 9.05
CA GLY A 49 -1.77 1.17 8.98
C GLY A 49 -1.28 2.57 8.62
N LEU A 50 0.04 2.73 8.56
CA LEU A 50 0.65 3.93 8.01
C LEU A 50 0.47 3.94 6.47
N PRO A 51 0.33 5.12 5.83
CA PRO A 51 0.12 5.17 4.39
C PRO A 51 1.22 4.45 3.62
N VAL A 52 0.84 3.57 2.68
CA VAL A 52 1.81 2.71 1.98
C VAL A 52 2.80 3.52 1.15
N GLY A 53 2.35 4.66 0.61
CA GLY A 53 3.15 5.64 -0.11
C GLY A 53 4.39 6.08 0.65
N LEU A 54 4.32 6.21 1.99
CA LEU A 54 5.46 6.61 2.81
C LEU A 54 6.67 5.66 2.72
N PHE A 55 6.44 4.40 2.37
CA PHE A 55 7.47 3.36 2.41
C PHE A 55 7.98 2.97 1.03
N HIS A 56 7.22 3.22 -0.04
CA HIS A 56 7.69 2.97 -1.38
C HIS A 56 7.04 3.93 -2.40
N PRO A 57 7.84 4.61 -3.25
CA PRO A 57 7.34 5.64 -4.17
C PRO A 57 6.41 5.12 -5.26
N VAL A 58 6.39 3.80 -5.52
CA VAL A 58 5.54 3.19 -6.55
C VAL A 58 4.05 3.52 -6.36
N PHE A 59 3.59 3.61 -5.10
CA PHE A 59 2.17 3.80 -4.80
C PHE A 59 1.74 5.24 -5.11
N ASP A 60 2.53 6.22 -4.67
CA ASP A 60 2.29 7.64 -4.97
C ASP A 60 2.44 7.89 -6.48
N SER A 61 3.46 7.29 -7.11
CA SER A 61 3.69 7.42 -8.55
C SER A 61 2.55 6.81 -9.37
N PHE A 62 1.95 5.72 -8.90
CA PHE A 62 0.77 5.12 -9.53
C PHE A 62 -0.45 6.06 -9.47
N GLN A 63 -0.75 6.61 -8.29
CA GLN A 63 -1.87 7.56 -8.12
C GLN A 63 -1.66 8.84 -8.93
N GLN A 64 -0.46 9.43 -8.84
CA GLN A 64 -0.10 10.62 -9.62
C GLN A 64 -0.28 10.40 -11.13
N ARG A 65 0.03 9.21 -11.65
CA ARG A 65 -0.21 8.90 -13.07
C ARG A 65 -1.68 8.82 -13.43
N ILE A 66 -2.53 8.32 -12.54
CA ILE A 66 -3.99 8.30 -12.76
C ILE A 66 -4.56 9.71 -12.76
N ASP A 67 -4.06 10.57 -11.88
CA ASP A 67 -4.56 11.94 -11.72
C ASP A 67 -3.94 12.92 -12.73
N SER A 68 -2.82 12.56 -13.35
CA SER A 68 -2.07 13.44 -14.28
C SER A 68 -2.69 13.52 -15.67
N ASP A 69 -3.05 14.71 -16.12
CA ASP A 69 -3.51 14.93 -17.52
C ASP A 69 -2.43 14.65 -18.58
N SER A 70 -1.14 14.69 -18.20
CA SER A 70 -0.04 14.43 -19.13
C SER A 70 0.28 12.94 -19.30
N PHE A 71 -0.21 12.07 -18.40
CA PHE A 71 -0.06 10.63 -18.55
C PHE A 71 -1.20 10.04 -19.38
N VAL A 72 -0.96 9.84 -20.67
CA VAL A 72 -1.98 9.33 -21.62
C VAL A 72 -1.67 7.90 -22.03
N PRO A 73 -2.65 6.98 -22.01
CA PRO A 73 -2.48 5.63 -22.57
C PRO A 73 -2.13 5.67 -24.05
N THR A 74 -1.26 4.75 -24.49
CA THR A 74 -0.99 4.58 -25.93
C THR A 74 -2.23 4.03 -26.65
N ALA A 75 -2.32 4.26 -27.97
CA ALA A 75 -3.38 3.70 -28.81
C ALA A 75 -3.48 2.16 -28.68
N ARG A 76 -2.33 1.49 -28.53
CA ARG A 76 -2.27 0.06 -28.24
C ARG A 76 -2.92 -0.24 -26.88
N GLN A 77 -2.49 0.39 -25.80
CA GLN A 77 -3.10 0.15 -24.47
C GLN A 77 -4.62 0.41 -24.46
N LEU A 78 -5.10 1.41 -25.20
CA LEU A 78 -6.53 1.66 -25.39
C LEU A 78 -7.23 0.51 -26.11
N SER A 79 -6.73 0.13 -27.28
CA SER A 79 -7.28 -0.99 -28.06
C SER A 79 -7.28 -2.28 -27.26
N ASN A 80 -6.27 -2.49 -26.42
CA ASN A 80 -6.11 -3.67 -25.59
C ASN A 80 -7.10 -3.72 -24.41
N THR A 81 -7.64 -2.56 -24.02
CA THR A 81 -8.59 -2.45 -22.92
C THR A 81 -10.00 -2.86 -23.39
N LEU A 82 -10.34 -2.67 -24.67
CA LEU A 82 -11.66 -2.98 -25.23
C LEU A 82 -12.11 -4.44 -24.99
N PRO A 83 -11.29 -5.47 -25.26
CA PRO A 83 -11.68 -6.85 -24.94
C PRO A 83 -11.85 -7.08 -23.44
N LEU A 84 -11.07 -6.39 -22.59
CA LEU A 84 -11.21 -6.50 -21.14
C LEU A 84 -12.53 -5.92 -20.65
N LEU A 85 -12.96 -4.77 -21.18
CA LEU A 85 -14.26 -4.16 -20.86
C LEU A 85 -15.40 -5.13 -21.17
N ALA A 86 -15.36 -5.78 -22.34
CA ALA A 86 -16.37 -6.74 -22.76
C ALA A 86 -16.37 -7.99 -21.85
N ALA A 87 -15.23 -8.66 -21.69
CA ALA A 87 -15.12 -9.87 -20.86
C ALA A 87 -15.51 -9.61 -19.40
N SER A 88 -15.15 -8.45 -18.86
CA SER A 88 -15.45 -8.08 -17.47
C SER A 88 -16.96 -7.92 -17.21
N GLN A 89 -17.76 -7.55 -18.22
CA GLN A 89 -19.22 -7.44 -18.13
C GLN A 89 -19.97 -8.76 -18.38
N GLU A 90 -19.27 -9.80 -18.83
CA GLU A 90 -19.89 -11.09 -19.11
C GLU A 90 -20.36 -11.79 -17.82
N MET A 91 -21.40 -12.61 -17.95
CA MET A 91 -21.91 -13.47 -16.88
C MET A 91 -21.25 -14.84 -17.00
N TYR A 92 -20.62 -15.29 -15.91
CA TYR A 92 -19.92 -16.57 -15.84
C TYR A 92 -20.59 -17.42 -14.79
N ASP A 93 -20.90 -18.67 -15.15
CA ASP A 93 -21.46 -19.67 -14.26
C ASP A 93 -20.33 -20.48 -13.62
N GLU A 94 -20.39 -20.75 -12.30
CA GLU A 94 -19.39 -21.57 -11.61
C GLU A 94 -19.64 -23.08 -11.78
N ASP A 95 -20.87 -23.45 -12.21
CA ASP A 95 -21.43 -24.80 -12.10
C ASP A 95 -21.64 -25.53 -13.45
N SER A 96 -21.15 -24.99 -14.56
CA SER A 96 -21.25 -25.66 -15.87
C SER A 96 -20.25 -26.81 -15.99
N GLU A 97 -20.59 -27.96 -15.37
CA GLU A 97 -20.06 -29.24 -15.83
C GLU A 97 -20.66 -29.55 -17.20
N GLY A 98 -19.94 -29.17 -18.25
CA GLY A 98 -20.14 -29.68 -19.60
C GLY A 98 -21.38 -29.15 -20.32
N ASP A 99 -21.17 -28.18 -21.20
CA ASP A 99 -21.76 -28.21 -22.54
C ASP A 99 -20.83 -27.46 -23.50
N GLU A 100 -20.69 -28.00 -24.71
CA GLU A 100 -19.69 -27.66 -25.72
C GLU A 100 -19.84 -26.24 -26.31
N VAL A 101 -19.59 -25.20 -25.53
CA VAL A 101 -19.41 -23.84 -26.05
C VAL A 101 -17.93 -23.47 -25.96
N ALA A 102 -17.31 -23.22 -27.10
CA ALA A 102 -15.89 -22.85 -27.23
C ALA A 102 -15.62 -21.45 -26.63
N GLY A 103 -15.53 -21.35 -25.31
CA GLY A 103 -15.23 -20.15 -24.55
C GLY A 103 -14.60 -20.48 -23.19
N PRO A 104 -14.05 -19.48 -22.46
CA PRO A 104 -13.58 -19.70 -21.10
C PRO A 104 -14.76 -19.95 -20.16
N ASP A 105 -14.73 -21.08 -19.43
CA ASP A 105 -15.81 -21.49 -18.52
C ASP A 105 -15.87 -20.60 -17.27
N THR A 106 -14.76 -19.96 -16.90
CA THR A 106 -14.68 -19.10 -15.70
C THR A 106 -14.25 -17.66 -15.99
N ARG A 107 -14.69 -16.73 -15.14
CA ARG A 107 -14.25 -15.32 -15.17
C ARG A 107 -12.73 -15.19 -15.11
N THR A 108 -12.08 -16.00 -14.27
CA THR A 108 -10.61 -16.00 -14.14
C THR A 108 -9.93 -16.38 -15.45
N GLU A 109 -10.39 -17.43 -16.13
CA GLU A 109 -9.84 -17.87 -17.41
C GLU A 109 -10.04 -16.85 -18.53
N ALA A 110 -11.17 -16.14 -18.52
CA ALA A 110 -11.44 -15.09 -19.49
C ALA A 110 -10.57 -13.84 -19.29
N LEU A 111 -10.46 -13.36 -18.04
CA LEU A 111 -9.79 -12.09 -17.75
C LEU A 111 -8.27 -12.21 -17.71
N LYS A 112 -7.73 -13.33 -17.22
CA LYS A 112 -6.30 -13.52 -17.03
C LYS A 112 -5.46 -13.29 -18.29
N PRO A 113 -5.73 -13.87 -19.47
CA PRO A 113 -4.93 -13.61 -20.67
C PRO A 113 -4.96 -12.14 -21.11
N LEU A 114 -6.11 -11.47 -20.98
CA LEU A 114 -6.28 -10.05 -21.30
C LEU A 114 -5.45 -9.17 -20.35
N LEU A 115 -5.49 -9.47 -19.05
CA LEU A 115 -4.71 -8.78 -18.03
C LEU A 115 -3.21 -9.00 -18.21
N GLN A 116 -2.76 -10.21 -18.55
CA GLN A 116 -1.35 -10.46 -18.85
C GLN A 116 -0.85 -9.55 -19.97
N TRP A 117 -1.65 -9.43 -21.04
CA TRP A 117 -1.27 -8.64 -22.18
C TRP A 117 -1.30 -7.12 -21.93
N LEU A 118 -2.30 -6.65 -21.17
CA LEU A 118 -2.39 -5.25 -20.75
C LEU A 118 -1.26 -4.84 -19.81
N LEU A 119 -0.90 -5.71 -18.87
CA LEU A 119 0.12 -5.43 -17.87
C LEU A 119 1.53 -5.67 -18.41
N GLY A 120 1.68 -6.53 -19.41
CA GLY A 120 2.98 -6.93 -19.94
C GLY A 120 3.75 -7.87 -19.01
N PHE A 121 3.03 -8.60 -18.16
CA PHE A 121 3.59 -9.56 -17.20
C PHE A 121 2.87 -10.90 -17.30
N HIS A 122 3.62 -11.99 -17.10
CA HIS A 122 3.02 -13.30 -16.93
C HIS A 122 2.30 -13.36 -15.57
N ILE A 123 1.05 -13.82 -15.59
CA ILE A 123 0.25 -14.06 -14.40
C ILE A 123 0.16 -15.58 -14.24
N SER A 124 0.73 -16.12 -13.18
CA SER A 124 0.67 -17.55 -12.88
C SER A 124 -0.33 -17.80 -11.76
N ASN A 125 -0.89 -19.01 -11.68
CA ASN A 125 -1.64 -19.42 -10.49
C ASN A 125 -0.62 -19.88 -9.46
N VAL A 126 -0.74 -19.40 -8.23
CA VAL A 126 0.10 -19.89 -7.13
C VAL A 126 -0.78 -20.32 -5.97
N SER A 127 -0.55 -21.55 -5.55
CA SER A 127 -1.11 -22.12 -4.35
C SER A 127 0.04 -22.37 -3.37
N ILE A 128 0.05 -21.63 -2.28
CA ILE A 128 0.84 -21.97 -1.10
C ILE A 128 -0.06 -22.75 -0.14
N ARG A 129 0.52 -23.36 0.90
CA ARG A 129 -0.28 -24.05 1.93
C ARG A 129 -1.35 -23.10 2.44
N GLU A 130 -2.62 -23.51 2.33
CA GLU A 130 -3.78 -22.79 2.86
C GLU A 130 -3.96 -21.38 2.24
N THR A 131 -3.46 -21.11 1.03
CA THR A 131 -3.77 -19.87 0.29
C THR A 131 -3.60 -20.09 -1.20
N LYS A 132 -4.70 -19.96 -1.94
CA LYS A 132 -4.74 -19.95 -3.41
C LYS A 132 -5.01 -18.52 -3.88
N SER A 133 -4.23 -18.05 -4.83
CA SER A 133 -4.51 -16.79 -5.55
C SER A 133 -4.89 -17.13 -7.00
N ASP A 134 -5.90 -16.44 -7.52
CA ASP A 134 -6.34 -16.60 -8.92
C ASP A 134 -5.30 -16.11 -9.93
N GLY A 135 -4.36 -15.28 -9.47
CA GLY A 135 -3.15 -14.98 -10.19
C GLY A 135 -2.12 -14.27 -9.34
N VAL A 136 -0.85 -14.42 -9.70
CA VAL A 136 0.25 -13.63 -9.16
C VAL A 136 1.22 -13.23 -10.27
N VAL A 137 1.86 -12.08 -10.11
CA VAL A 137 3.04 -11.68 -10.89
C VAL A 137 4.25 -11.83 -9.99
N GLN A 138 5.18 -12.71 -10.35
CA GLN A 138 6.33 -13.07 -9.53
C GLN A 138 7.66 -12.87 -10.26
N GLU A 139 8.66 -12.49 -9.48
CA GLU A 139 10.06 -12.47 -9.88
C GLU A 139 10.72 -13.83 -9.68
N SER A 140 11.81 -14.06 -10.40
CA SER A 140 12.61 -15.29 -10.26
C SER A 140 13.23 -15.45 -8.86
N ASN A 141 13.36 -14.36 -8.10
CA ASN A 141 13.84 -14.40 -6.72
C ASN A 141 12.71 -14.66 -5.70
N GLY A 142 11.48 -14.92 -6.14
CA GLY A 142 10.32 -15.19 -5.28
C GLY A 142 9.60 -13.95 -4.78
N ALA A 143 10.04 -12.73 -5.14
CA ALA A 143 9.26 -11.52 -4.87
C ALA A 143 7.92 -11.58 -5.62
N THR A 144 6.83 -11.22 -4.96
CA THR A 144 5.52 -11.09 -5.65
C THR A 144 5.21 -9.61 -5.87
N LEU A 145 5.12 -9.22 -7.14
CA LEU A 145 4.82 -7.85 -7.56
C LEU A 145 3.33 -7.55 -7.46
N MET A 146 2.48 -8.54 -7.79
CA MET A 146 1.04 -8.39 -7.80
C MET A 146 0.33 -9.65 -7.32
N PHE A 147 -0.72 -9.49 -6.53
CA PHE A 147 -1.71 -10.52 -6.24
C PHE A 147 -3.01 -10.20 -6.96
N MET A 148 -3.63 -11.19 -7.59
CA MET A 148 -4.93 -11.09 -8.26
C MET A 148 -5.92 -12.03 -7.59
N GLN A 149 -7.09 -11.50 -7.26
CA GLN A 149 -8.21 -12.24 -6.68
C GLN A 149 -9.49 -11.88 -7.43
N VAL A 150 -10.22 -12.91 -7.86
CA VAL A 150 -11.37 -12.82 -8.75
C VAL A 150 -12.59 -13.38 -8.03
N GLY A 151 -13.56 -12.52 -7.78
CA GLY A 151 -14.91 -12.86 -7.37
C GLY A 151 -15.91 -12.59 -8.49
N ASN A 152 -17.00 -13.36 -8.52
CA ASN A 152 -17.95 -13.30 -9.63
C ASN A 152 -18.90 -12.10 -9.63
N GLY A 153 -18.91 -11.32 -8.56
CA GLY A 153 -19.75 -10.13 -8.44
C GLY A 153 -19.67 -9.53 -7.04
N ILE A 154 -20.10 -8.28 -6.92
CA ILE A 154 -20.30 -7.67 -5.60
C ILE A 154 -21.47 -8.41 -4.94
N ALA A 155 -21.20 -8.97 -3.76
CA ALA A 155 -22.17 -9.74 -2.94
C ALA A 155 -22.63 -11.10 -3.50
N THR A 156 -22.08 -11.57 -4.62
CA THR A 156 -22.31 -12.96 -5.10
C THR A 156 -21.23 -13.91 -4.60
N SER A 157 -20.00 -13.44 -4.41
CA SER A 157 -18.97 -14.21 -3.70
C SER A 157 -19.14 -14.08 -2.19
N GLU A 158 -19.07 -15.20 -1.46
CA GLU A 158 -19.09 -15.20 0.02
C GLU A 158 -17.89 -14.46 0.65
N CYS A 159 -16.92 -14.08 -0.17
CA CYS A 159 -15.67 -13.48 0.21
C CYS A 159 -15.45 -12.16 -0.52
N ASP A 160 -14.91 -11.17 0.18
CA ASP A 160 -14.49 -9.89 -0.40
C ASP A 160 -13.13 -10.06 -1.10
N PRO A 161 -13.01 -9.88 -2.43
CA PRO A 161 -11.74 -10.08 -3.16
C PRO A 161 -10.61 -9.16 -2.68
N SER A 162 -10.93 -7.97 -2.15
CA SER A 162 -9.91 -7.08 -1.57
C SER A 162 -9.34 -7.62 -0.26
N VAL A 163 -10.19 -8.26 0.56
CA VAL A 163 -9.77 -8.91 1.80
C VAL A 163 -9.02 -10.20 1.50
N GLN A 164 -9.49 -11.00 0.53
CA GLN A 164 -8.75 -12.17 0.05
C GLN A 164 -7.35 -11.79 -0.43
N GLY A 165 -7.23 -10.71 -1.22
CA GLY A 165 -5.96 -10.24 -1.74
C GLY A 165 -5.01 -9.79 -0.63
N ALA A 166 -5.54 -9.12 0.38
CA ALA A 166 -4.77 -8.70 1.55
C ALA A 166 -4.27 -9.88 2.40
N ILE A 167 -5.09 -10.94 2.54
CA ILE A 167 -4.69 -12.17 3.23
C ILE A 167 -3.66 -12.94 2.40
N ALA A 168 -3.86 -13.03 1.08
CA ALA A 168 -2.92 -13.69 0.17
C ALA A 168 -1.55 -13.00 0.20
N PHE A 169 -1.53 -11.67 0.17
CA PHE A 169 -0.34 -10.85 0.38
C PHE A 169 0.37 -11.21 1.70
N ALA A 170 -0.37 -11.17 2.82
CA ALA A 170 0.17 -11.41 4.14
C ALA A 170 0.71 -12.85 4.32
N ASN A 171 -0.01 -13.85 3.81
CA ASN A 171 0.37 -15.25 3.92
C ASN A 171 1.56 -15.58 3.02
N TYR A 172 1.56 -15.06 1.78
CA TYR A 172 2.66 -15.28 0.86
C TYR A 172 3.94 -14.68 1.42
N TRP A 173 3.91 -13.39 1.75
CA TRP A 173 5.07 -12.74 2.36
C TRP A 173 5.40 -13.27 3.75
N GLY A 174 4.46 -13.88 4.48
CA GLY A 174 4.71 -14.50 5.79
C GLY A 174 5.54 -15.78 5.76
N GLN A 175 5.80 -16.37 4.59
CA GLN A 175 6.55 -17.62 4.47
C GLN A 175 8.00 -17.50 4.94
N LEU A 176 8.52 -18.52 5.63
CA LEU A 176 9.91 -18.55 6.09
C LEU A 176 10.92 -18.47 4.94
N SER A 177 10.60 -19.07 3.79
CA SER A 177 11.43 -19.04 2.57
C SER A 177 11.69 -17.63 2.03
N LEU A 178 10.85 -16.65 2.36
CA LEU A 178 10.98 -15.25 1.92
C LEU A 178 11.56 -14.33 3.01
N GLN A 179 11.98 -14.88 4.15
CA GLN A 179 12.50 -14.08 5.26
C GLN A 179 13.68 -13.22 4.84
N TRP A 180 14.59 -13.79 4.04
CA TRP A 180 15.77 -13.09 3.55
C TRP A 180 15.42 -11.81 2.78
N LEU A 181 14.31 -11.80 2.04
CA LEU A 181 13.85 -10.65 1.25
C LEU A 181 13.07 -9.65 2.11
N ARG A 182 12.25 -10.14 3.05
CA ARG A 182 11.61 -9.32 4.09
C ARG A 182 12.61 -8.59 4.97
N ASP A 183 13.80 -9.17 5.17
CA ASP A 183 14.86 -8.53 5.93
C ASP A 183 15.52 -7.38 5.13
N GLN A 184 15.37 -7.34 3.80
CA GLN A 184 15.92 -6.25 2.98
C GLN A 184 14.99 -5.05 2.81
N CYS A 185 13.68 -5.29 2.77
CA CYS A 185 12.71 -4.30 2.30
C CYS A 185 11.32 -4.45 2.93
N CYS A 186 10.48 -3.45 2.72
CA CYS A 186 9.07 -3.46 3.14
C CYS A 186 8.16 -4.30 2.22
N CYS A 187 8.71 -5.10 1.29
CA CYS A 187 7.95 -5.98 0.41
C CYS A 187 6.77 -5.32 -0.31
N PRO A 188 6.98 -4.19 -1.02
CA PRO A 188 5.91 -3.52 -1.75
C PRO A 188 5.32 -4.44 -2.83
N SER A 189 3.99 -4.57 -2.83
CA SER A 189 3.23 -5.31 -3.83
C SER A 189 1.96 -4.54 -4.23
N MET A 190 1.52 -4.70 -5.46
CA MET A 190 0.19 -4.32 -5.91
C MET A 190 -0.79 -5.46 -5.62
N ILE A 191 -2.08 -5.16 -5.51
CA ILE A 191 -3.15 -6.14 -5.40
C ILE A 191 -4.28 -5.70 -6.32
N LEU A 192 -4.71 -6.58 -7.23
CA LEU A 192 -5.85 -6.37 -8.10
C LEU A 192 -7.02 -7.22 -7.61
N ALA A 193 -8.01 -6.56 -7.01
CA ALA A 193 -9.25 -7.17 -6.57
C ALA A 193 -10.32 -7.00 -7.64
N ILE A 194 -10.95 -8.10 -8.06
CA ILE A 194 -11.97 -8.12 -9.12
C ILE A 194 -13.26 -8.71 -8.53
N ALA A 195 -14.38 -8.00 -8.66
CA ALA A 195 -15.70 -8.42 -8.19
C ALA A 195 -16.72 -8.19 -9.32
N GLY A 196 -16.91 -9.19 -10.17
CA GLY A 196 -17.67 -9.04 -11.41
C GLY A 196 -17.02 -7.99 -12.31
N PRO A 197 -17.76 -6.98 -12.81
CA PRO A 197 -17.21 -5.92 -13.64
C PRO A 197 -16.51 -4.81 -12.84
N TRP A 198 -16.41 -4.93 -11.51
CA TRP A 198 -15.82 -3.90 -10.66
C TRP A 198 -14.42 -4.31 -10.24
N MET A 199 -13.45 -3.41 -10.39
CA MET A 199 -12.06 -3.66 -10.00
C MET A 199 -11.53 -2.61 -9.04
N CYS A 200 -10.60 -3.00 -8.19
CA CYS A 200 -9.92 -2.12 -7.25
C CYS A 200 -8.42 -2.45 -7.24
N VAL A 201 -7.58 -1.42 -7.31
CA VAL A 201 -6.14 -1.57 -7.13
C VAL A 201 -5.78 -1.17 -5.71
N LEU A 202 -5.11 -2.06 -4.98
CA LEU A 202 -4.58 -1.81 -3.65
C LEU A 202 -3.04 -1.91 -3.67
N GLY A 203 -2.41 -1.27 -2.68
CA GLY A 203 -1.00 -1.41 -2.38
C GLY A 203 -0.80 -2.12 -1.05
N GLY A 204 0.20 -3.00 -0.98
CA GLY A 204 0.57 -3.76 0.21
C GLY A 204 2.04 -3.58 0.57
N ILE A 205 2.33 -3.46 1.87
CA ILE A 205 3.69 -3.49 2.43
C ILE A 205 3.74 -4.35 3.71
N MET A 206 4.91 -4.90 4.02
CA MET A 206 5.23 -5.61 5.25
C MET A 206 5.99 -4.69 6.21
N LEU A 207 5.34 -4.33 7.33
CA LEU A 207 5.97 -3.71 8.49
C LEU A 207 5.94 -4.71 9.67
N GLU A 208 5.77 -4.23 10.91
CA GLU A 208 5.46 -5.11 12.06
C GLU A 208 4.15 -5.90 11.82
N HIS A 209 3.24 -5.32 11.05
CA HIS A 209 2.06 -5.98 10.51
C HIS A 209 1.98 -5.72 9.00
N PRO A 210 1.37 -6.63 8.22
CA PRO A 210 1.01 -6.34 6.84
C PRO A 210 0.09 -5.12 6.80
N VAL A 211 0.39 -4.14 5.96
CA VAL A 211 -0.46 -2.97 5.72
C VAL A 211 -0.95 -3.04 4.29
N VAL A 212 -2.26 -2.91 4.09
CA VAL A 212 -2.87 -2.91 2.76
C VAL A 212 -3.82 -1.72 2.65
N GLN A 213 -3.68 -0.94 1.59
CA GLN A 213 -4.45 0.28 1.39
C GLN A 213 -5.03 0.32 -0.03
N PRO A 214 -6.33 0.65 -0.21
CA PRO A 214 -6.87 0.90 -1.53
C PRO A 214 -6.19 2.13 -2.15
N LEU A 215 -5.74 2.00 -3.39
CA LEU A 215 -5.13 3.08 -4.17
C LEU A 215 -6.10 3.70 -5.16
N THR A 216 -7.17 2.96 -5.51
CA THR A 216 -8.31 3.42 -6.28
C THR A 216 -9.60 3.08 -5.53
N PRO A 217 -10.72 3.79 -5.77
CA PRO A 217 -12.03 3.22 -5.49
C PRO A 217 -12.26 1.96 -6.33
N PHE A 218 -13.33 1.20 -6.04
CA PHE A 218 -13.84 0.24 -7.02
C PHE A 218 -14.35 1.00 -8.24
N PHE A 219 -13.77 0.73 -9.39
CA PHE A 219 -14.14 1.34 -10.67
C PHE A 219 -14.74 0.28 -11.59
N LEU A 220 -15.69 0.72 -12.42
CA LEU A 220 -16.27 -0.12 -13.46
C LEU A 220 -15.19 -0.42 -14.52
N VAL A 221 -15.05 -1.69 -14.87
CA VAL A 221 -14.32 -2.16 -16.05
C VAL A 221 -15.36 -2.75 -16.97
N GLY A 222 -16.06 -1.87 -17.68
CA GLY A 222 -17.10 -2.23 -18.63
C GLY A 222 -17.46 -1.03 -19.49
N ASN A 223 -18.28 -1.25 -20.52
CA ASN A 223 -18.85 -0.16 -21.29
C ASN A 223 -19.74 0.72 -20.39
N ASN A 224 -19.54 2.04 -20.46
CA ASN A 224 -20.34 3.03 -19.75
C ASN A 224 -20.92 4.03 -20.76
N PRO A 225 -22.15 3.81 -21.25
CA PRO A 225 -22.78 4.65 -22.27
C PRO A 225 -22.89 6.13 -21.86
N SER A 226 -22.96 6.40 -20.56
CA SER A 226 -23.09 7.75 -20.01
C SER A 226 -21.74 8.48 -19.84
N SER A 227 -20.61 7.81 -20.12
CA SER A 227 -19.27 8.39 -19.97
C SER A 227 -18.37 8.04 -21.18
N PRO A 228 -18.42 8.87 -22.26
CA PRO A 228 -17.63 8.66 -23.47
C PRO A 228 -16.11 8.59 -23.26
N GLY A 229 -15.60 9.06 -22.11
CA GLY A 229 -14.18 8.98 -21.72
C GLY A 229 -13.81 7.79 -20.83
N HIS A 230 -14.77 6.97 -20.42
CA HIS A 230 -14.55 5.93 -19.40
C HIS A 230 -13.49 4.91 -19.82
N THR A 231 -13.50 4.48 -21.09
CA THR A 231 -12.49 3.59 -21.67
C THR A 231 -11.07 4.15 -21.50
N ASN A 232 -10.90 5.47 -21.70
CA ASN A 232 -9.59 6.11 -21.50
C ASN A 232 -9.18 6.08 -20.03
N THR A 233 -10.12 6.33 -19.10
CA THR A 233 -9.86 6.22 -17.65
C THR A 233 -9.43 4.82 -17.26
N VAL A 234 -10.15 3.78 -17.71
CA VAL A 234 -9.81 2.37 -17.43
C VAL A 234 -8.42 2.03 -18.01
N ALA A 235 -8.17 2.39 -19.26
CA ALA A 235 -6.88 2.17 -19.89
C ALA A 235 -5.73 2.91 -19.17
N LYS A 236 -5.99 4.11 -18.64
CA LYS A 236 -5.03 4.89 -17.85
C LYS A 236 -4.69 4.24 -16.52
N ILE A 237 -5.68 3.66 -15.84
CA ILE A 237 -5.44 2.88 -14.62
C ILE A 237 -4.56 1.66 -14.93
N PHE A 238 -4.89 0.87 -15.96
CA PHE A 238 -4.08 -0.31 -16.32
C PHE A 238 -2.69 0.06 -16.86
N ALA A 239 -2.55 1.14 -17.64
CA ALA A 239 -1.26 1.65 -18.06
C ALA A 239 -0.40 2.10 -16.87
N SER A 240 -1.03 2.73 -15.87
CA SER A 240 -0.37 3.13 -14.62
C SER A 240 0.06 1.91 -13.80
N LEU A 241 -0.79 0.88 -13.73
CA LEU A 241 -0.50 -0.38 -13.04
C LEU A 241 0.64 -1.14 -13.73
N ALA A 242 0.62 -1.25 -15.06
CA ALA A 242 1.71 -1.85 -15.84
C ALA A 242 3.05 -1.14 -15.63
N LYS A 243 3.04 0.19 -15.43
CA LYS A 243 4.24 0.96 -15.09
C LYS A 243 4.68 0.73 -13.64
N ALA A 244 3.74 0.67 -12.70
CA ALA A 244 4.02 0.32 -11.30
C ALA A 244 4.66 -1.08 -11.17
N LEU A 245 4.16 -2.08 -11.90
CA LEU A 245 4.76 -3.41 -11.91
C LEU A 245 6.17 -3.41 -12.50
N ARG A 246 6.46 -2.61 -13.52
CA ARG A 246 7.84 -2.42 -14.03
C ARG A 246 8.75 -1.76 -12.99
N GLU A 247 8.27 -0.74 -12.29
CA GLU A 247 9.02 -0.11 -11.19
C GLU A 247 9.31 -1.10 -10.06
N LEU A 248 8.36 -1.98 -9.72
CA LEU A 248 8.60 -3.05 -8.75
C LEU A 248 9.56 -4.13 -9.28
N HIS A 249 9.45 -4.54 -10.54
CA HIS A 249 10.40 -5.44 -11.19
C HIS A 249 11.84 -4.90 -11.06
N ASP A 250 12.04 -3.63 -11.43
CA ASP A 250 13.34 -2.97 -11.31
C ASP A 250 13.83 -2.86 -9.87
N PHE A 251 12.92 -2.59 -8.93
CA PHE A 251 13.22 -2.59 -7.50
C PHE A 251 13.71 -3.97 -7.02
N TYR A 252 13.01 -5.04 -7.41
CA TYR A 252 13.31 -6.38 -6.91
C TYR A 252 14.50 -7.06 -7.59
N ARG A 253 14.86 -6.68 -8.83
CA ARG A 253 15.96 -7.30 -9.59
C ARG A 253 17.31 -7.21 -8.86
N GLY A 254 17.47 -6.21 -7.99
CA GLY A 254 18.70 -5.96 -7.23
C GLY A 254 18.91 -6.91 -6.05
N PHE A 255 17.87 -7.60 -5.58
CA PHE A 255 17.98 -8.46 -4.40
C PHE A 255 18.49 -9.86 -4.76
N ARG A 256 19.50 -10.31 -4.02
CA ARG A 256 20.08 -11.64 -4.12
C ARG A 256 20.17 -12.27 -2.74
N MET A 257 19.71 -13.51 -2.62
CA MET A 257 19.73 -14.24 -1.36
C MET A 257 21.15 -14.41 -0.80
N SER A 258 22.15 -14.59 -1.66
CA SER A 258 23.55 -14.76 -1.27
C SER A 258 24.17 -13.52 -0.63
N THR A 259 23.60 -12.33 -0.87
CA THR A 259 24.08 -11.04 -0.32
C THR A 259 23.06 -10.43 0.64
N ALA A 260 22.09 -11.21 1.11
CA ALA A 260 21.02 -10.72 1.95
C ALA A 260 21.55 -10.34 3.34
N THR A 261 21.41 -9.06 3.70
CA THR A 261 21.70 -8.52 5.04
C THR A 261 20.49 -7.80 5.61
N LEU A 262 20.22 -7.91 6.91
CA LEU A 262 19.12 -7.15 7.52
C LEU A 262 19.27 -5.65 7.23
N ASN A 263 18.31 -5.06 6.54
CA ASN A 263 18.18 -3.62 6.39
C ASN A 263 17.44 -3.07 7.61
N PRO A 264 18.14 -2.39 8.55
CA PRO A 264 17.51 -1.89 9.77
C PRO A 264 16.50 -0.77 9.49
N THR A 265 16.50 -0.24 8.26
CA THR A 265 15.68 0.90 7.85
C THR A 265 14.47 0.53 6.99
N ARG A 266 14.24 -0.76 6.75
CA ARG A 266 13.14 -1.26 5.90
C ARG A 266 11.74 -0.88 6.38
N HIS A 267 11.58 -0.58 7.68
CA HIS A 267 10.32 -0.14 8.29
C HIS A 267 10.27 1.38 8.53
N PHE A 268 11.14 2.15 7.88
CA PHE A 268 11.09 3.61 7.92
C PHE A 268 10.71 4.18 6.55
N PRO A 269 10.18 5.41 6.51
CA PRO A 269 9.86 6.08 5.26
C PRO A 269 11.04 6.14 4.28
N TYR A 270 10.72 6.10 2.98
CA TYR A 270 11.72 6.19 1.91
C TYR A 270 12.24 7.63 1.73
N ILE A 271 11.43 8.62 2.10
CA ILE A 271 11.80 10.04 2.09
C ILE A 271 12.83 10.27 3.18
N ARG A 272 14.08 10.52 2.80
CA ARG A 272 15.22 10.61 3.72
C ARG A 272 16.06 11.86 3.52
N GLU A 273 15.51 12.83 2.81
CA GLU A 273 16.19 14.08 2.55
C GLU A 273 15.19 15.20 2.30
N PHE A 274 15.66 16.42 2.52
CA PHE A 274 14.99 17.64 2.11
C PHE A 274 16.03 18.70 1.76
N SER A 275 15.59 19.79 1.13
CA SER A 275 16.43 20.94 0.86
C SER A 275 16.08 22.08 1.79
N LEU A 276 17.09 22.67 2.44
CA LEU A 276 16.98 23.86 3.28
C LEU A 276 17.96 24.90 2.75
N ASP A 277 17.45 26.06 2.35
CA ASP A 277 18.25 27.15 1.75
C ASP A 277 19.13 26.69 0.58
N GLY A 278 18.57 25.83 -0.28
CA GLY A 278 19.28 25.24 -1.43
C GLY A 278 20.33 24.19 -1.08
N LYS A 279 20.47 23.82 0.20
CA LYS A 279 21.41 22.79 0.68
C LYS A 279 20.67 21.51 1.04
N ARG A 280 21.25 20.37 0.65
CA ARG A 280 20.74 19.04 1.00
C ARG A 280 20.91 18.77 2.49
N VAL A 281 19.85 18.23 3.10
CA VAL A 281 19.84 17.76 4.49
C VAL A 281 19.33 16.32 4.50
N ASP A 282 20.20 15.38 4.87
CA ASP A 282 19.83 13.97 5.00
C ASP A 282 19.14 13.70 6.33
N ILE A 283 18.20 12.77 6.36
CA ILE A 283 17.45 12.34 7.54
C ILE A 283 17.77 10.86 7.80
N GLU A 284 18.27 10.58 9.00
CA GLU A 284 18.37 9.21 9.51
C GLU A 284 17.29 8.97 10.57
N TYR A 285 16.30 8.14 10.24
CA TYR A 285 15.26 7.73 11.18
C TYR A 285 15.79 6.82 12.28
N ARG A 286 15.30 7.04 13.51
CA ARG A 286 15.69 6.28 14.70
C ARG A 286 14.57 5.40 15.22
N LYS A 287 13.37 5.96 15.38
CA LYS A 287 12.20 5.23 15.87
C LYS A 287 10.89 5.96 15.57
N PRO A 288 9.76 5.26 15.45
CA PRO A 288 8.45 5.89 15.57
C PRO A 288 8.31 6.51 16.97
N LEU A 289 7.67 7.67 17.05
CA LEU A 289 7.41 8.39 18.31
C LEU A 289 6.02 8.12 18.86
N VAL A 290 5.05 7.91 17.98
CA VAL A 290 3.66 7.67 18.38
C VAL A 290 3.15 6.44 17.64
N PRO A 291 2.75 5.37 18.36
CA PRO A 291 2.21 4.15 17.74
C PRO A 291 1.04 4.48 16.80
N GLY A 292 1.04 3.89 15.60
CA GLY A 292 -0.01 4.09 14.60
C GLY A 292 -0.04 5.47 13.94
N ARG A 293 0.92 6.37 14.24
CA ARG A 293 1.01 7.69 13.59
C ARG A 293 2.32 7.81 12.84
N ALA A 294 2.30 8.52 11.71
CA ALA A 294 3.48 8.79 10.90
C ALA A 294 4.35 9.91 11.50
N VAL A 295 4.77 9.72 12.76
CA VAL A 295 5.61 10.66 13.52
C VAL A 295 6.88 9.91 13.94
N PHE A 296 8.04 10.39 13.48
CA PHE A 296 9.31 9.69 13.63
C PHE A 296 10.36 10.59 14.27
N LEU A 297 11.14 10.03 15.18
CA LEU A 297 12.37 10.65 15.64
C LEU A 297 13.48 10.35 14.63
N GLY A 298 14.26 11.36 14.27
CA GLY A 298 15.42 11.20 13.41
C GLY A 298 16.56 12.13 13.77
N VAL A 299 17.65 12.02 13.01
CA VAL A 299 18.78 12.94 13.01
C VAL A 299 18.88 13.55 11.62
N ALA A 300 18.76 14.86 11.52
CA ALA A 300 19.01 15.60 10.29
C ALA A 300 20.51 15.94 10.22
N ARG A 301 21.12 15.73 9.05
CA ARG A 301 22.53 16.01 8.77
C ARG A 301 22.63 16.96 7.57
N PRO A 302 22.85 18.26 7.80
CA PRO A 302 23.16 19.20 6.73
C PRO A 302 24.49 18.86 6.08
N GLN A 303 24.61 19.12 4.78
CA GLN A 303 25.89 19.04 4.10
C GLN A 303 26.94 19.95 4.77
N GLY A 304 28.01 19.36 5.30
CA GLY A 304 29.11 20.07 5.96
C GLY A 304 28.79 20.62 7.37
N GLY A 305 27.65 20.24 7.96
CA GLY A 305 27.23 20.70 9.29
C GLY A 305 27.19 19.58 10.34
N SER A 306 27.05 19.96 11.60
CA SER A 306 26.76 19.00 12.67
C SER A 306 25.30 18.53 12.60
N GLY A 307 25.09 17.25 12.88
CA GLY A 307 23.74 16.69 12.89
C GLY A 307 22.92 17.16 14.09
N TYR A 308 21.61 17.28 13.91
CA TYR A 308 20.67 17.66 14.97
C TYR A 308 19.44 16.75 15.00
N LYS A 309 18.84 16.58 16.19
CA LYS A 309 17.63 15.78 16.37
C LYS A 309 16.43 16.47 15.71
N VAL A 310 15.58 15.68 15.05
CA VAL A 310 14.35 16.14 14.41
C VAL A 310 13.20 15.17 14.66
N ILE A 311 11.99 15.70 14.61
CA ILE A 311 10.71 14.99 14.55
C ILE A 311 10.15 15.15 13.14
N VAL A 312 10.07 14.08 12.38
CA VAL A 312 9.43 14.11 11.07
C VAL A 312 7.98 13.68 11.22
N LYS A 313 7.05 14.49 10.72
CA LYS A 313 5.62 14.24 10.75
C LYS A 313 5.07 14.22 9.33
N PHE A 314 4.59 13.06 8.91
CA PHE A 314 3.89 12.91 7.64
C PHE A 314 2.39 13.10 7.90
N VAL A 315 1.79 14.05 7.19
CA VAL A 315 0.38 14.42 7.26
C VAL A 315 -0.07 14.79 5.86
N GLU A 316 -1.37 14.62 5.60
CA GLU A 316 -2.02 15.16 4.41
C GLU A 316 -1.90 16.69 4.47
N SER A 317 -2.63 17.32 5.39
CA SER A 317 -2.61 18.77 5.57
C SER A 317 -1.93 19.24 6.85
N TYR A 318 -1.44 20.48 6.84
CA TYR A 318 -0.86 21.13 8.03
C TYR A 318 -0.90 22.64 7.91
N ASN A 319 -1.32 23.28 8.99
CA ASN A 319 -1.40 24.72 9.08
C ASN A 319 -0.08 25.30 9.65
N ALA A 320 0.82 25.71 8.77
CA ALA A 320 2.10 26.29 9.17
C ALA A 320 1.94 27.64 9.88
N ALA A 321 0.96 28.45 9.49
CA ALA A 321 0.69 29.73 10.14
C ALA A 321 0.27 29.53 11.61
N ALA A 322 -0.70 28.63 11.86
CA ALA A 322 -1.11 28.28 13.21
C ALA A 322 0.05 27.68 14.02
N HIS A 323 0.89 26.84 13.40
CA HIS A 323 2.09 26.31 14.05
C HIS A 323 3.06 27.41 14.47
N ARG A 324 3.35 28.37 13.59
CA ARG A 324 4.26 29.50 13.87
C ARG A 324 3.72 30.38 15.00
N VAL A 325 2.40 30.64 15.04
CA VAL A 325 1.76 31.35 16.16
C VAL A 325 1.98 30.61 17.49
N LEU A 326 1.83 29.29 17.50
CA LEU A 326 2.08 28.48 18.70
C LEU A 326 3.58 28.41 19.05
N GLU A 327 4.46 28.42 18.06
CA GLU A 327 5.92 28.45 18.24
C GLU A 327 6.35 29.75 18.93
N GLU A 328 5.82 30.92 18.52
CA GLU A 328 6.13 32.24 19.10
C GLU A 328 5.82 32.32 20.60
N ILE A 329 4.78 31.62 21.06
CA ILE A 329 4.39 31.55 22.47
C ILE A 329 4.92 30.29 23.19
N ASN A 330 5.90 29.60 22.61
CA ASN A 330 6.53 28.38 23.14
C ASN A 330 5.56 27.21 23.39
N LEU A 331 4.42 27.17 22.69
CA LEU A 331 3.46 26.05 22.74
C LEU A 331 3.67 25.03 21.62
N ALA A 332 4.50 25.33 20.63
CA ALA A 332 4.91 24.39 19.60
C ALA A 332 6.44 24.37 19.41
N PRO A 333 7.01 23.22 19.01
CA PRO A 333 8.43 23.13 18.65
C PRO A 333 8.77 24.00 17.44
N LYS A 334 10.05 24.38 17.30
CA LYS A 334 10.54 25.08 16.11
C LYS A 334 10.24 24.30 14.81
N LEU A 335 9.58 24.95 13.85
CA LEU A 335 9.35 24.41 12.51
C LEU A 335 10.61 24.64 11.66
N ILE A 336 11.22 23.54 11.19
CA ILE A 336 12.47 23.62 10.41
C ILE A 336 12.17 23.59 8.91
N TYR A 337 11.27 22.70 8.50
CA TYR A 337 10.99 22.48 7.10
C TYR A 337 9.56 21.98 6.88
N ILE A 338 9.00 22.39 5.75
CA ILE A 338 7.68 22.04 5.25
C ILE A 338 7.81 21.89 3.74
N SER A 339 7.46 20.73 3.17
CA SER A 339 7.69 20.50 1.73
C SER A 339 6.71 21.25 0.82
N SER A 340 5.56 21.68 1.34
CA SER A 340 4.68 22.63 0.67
C SER A 340 3.88 23.45 1.69
N GLU A 341 3.71 24.75 1.44
CA GLU A 341 2.79 25.58 2.21
C GLU A 341 1.30 25.30 1.90
N GLY A 342 1.04 24.40 0.94
CA GLY A 342 -0.29 23.85 0.65
C GLY A 342 -0.66 22.59 1.45
N PRO A 343 -1.93 22.14 1.36
CA PRO A 343 -2.52 21.05 2.14
C PRO A 343 -2.04 19.64 1.76
N ASP A 344 -1.01 19.47 0.92
CA ASP A 344 -0.70 18.18 0.29
C ASP A 344 0.79 17.78 0.31
N ALA A 345 1.53 18.01 1.41
CA ALA A 345 2.90 17.46 1.50
C ALA A 345 3.50 17.36 2.91
N PHE A 346 4.50 16.48 3.04
CA PHE A 346 5.18 16.01 4.26
C PHE A 346 6.03 17.05 5.03
N LYS A 347 6.14 16.94 6.37
CA LYS A 347 6.66 18.06 7.21
C LYS A 347 7.63 17.63 8.32
N VAL A 348 8.62 18.46 8.66
CA VAL A 348 9.68 18.17 9.65
C VAL A 348 9.72 19.26 10.72
N ALA A 349 9.51 18.89 11.99
CA ALA A 349 9.59 19.75 13.18
C ALA A 349 10.73 19.33 14.12
N ARG A 350 11.20 20.15 15.06
CA ARG A 350 12.20 19.76 16.08
C ARG A 350 11.67 19.96 17.50
N ALA A 351 11.60 18.90 18.30
CA ALA A 351 11.51 19.06 19.76
C ALA A 351 12.91 19.32 20.35
N HIS A 352 13.03 20.41 21.11
CA HIS A 352 14.03 20.53 22.16
C HIS A 352 13.30 20.34 23.51
N HIS A 353 13.82 19.49 24.38
CA HIS A 353 13.53 19.54 25.81
C HIS A 353 14.86 19.59 26.54
N GLY A 354 15.03 20.60 27.40
CA GLY A 354 15.81 20.48 28.60
C GLY A 354 14.83 20.20 29.73
N GLY A 355 15.08 19.17 30.53
CA GLY A 355 14.29 18.83 31.71
C GLY A 355 13.14 17.85 31.44
N ASP A 356 13.05 16.84 32.29
CA ASP A 356 12.06 15.76 32.27
C ASP A 356 10.62 16.29 32.26
N GLY A 357 9.83 15.89 31.26
CA GLY A 357 8.43 16.26 31.13
C GLY A 357 7.78 15.60 29.92
N GLU A 358 6.72 14.82 30.16
CA GLU A 358 5.92 14.18 29.12
C GLU A 358 5.26 15.23 28.21
N CYS A 359 5.41 15.10 26.88
CA CYS A 359 4.58 15.84 25.94
C CYS A 359 3.27 15.07 25.71
N ILE A 360 2.32 15.24 26.62
CA ILE A 360 0.95 14.73 26.50
C ILE A 360 0.15 15.70 25.62
N LEU A 361 -0.27 15.26 24.43
CA LEU A 361 -1.35 15.90 23.69
C LEU A 361 -2.68 15.62 24.42
N ARG A 362 -3.06 16.48 25.37
CA ARG A 362 -4.41 16.47 25.96
C ARG A 362 -5.39 17.18 25.02
N GLN A 363 -6.42 16.47 24.56
CA GLN A 363 -7.67 17.13 24.15
C GLN A 363 -8.30 17.73 25.41
N SER A 364 -8.51 19.05 25.45
CA SER A 364 -9.45 19.63 26.40
C SER A 364 -10.83 19.70 25.73
N HIS A 365 -11.78 18.99 26.32
CA HIS A 365 -13.18 19.37 26.22
C HIS A 365 -13.39 20.63 27.05
N ARG A 366 -14.02 21.65 26.46
CA ARG A 366 -14.98 22.50 27.17
C ARG A 366 -16.16 22.78 26.28
N ASN A 367 -17.31 22.23 26.69
CA ASN A 367 -18.62 22.84 26.48
C ASN A 367 -18.58 24.28 26.98
N THR A 368 -19.12 25.22 26.22
CA THR A 368 -19.98 26.26 26.80
C THR A 368 -21.02 26.67 25.76
N ILE A 369 -22.27 26.64 26.24
CA ILE A 369 -23.52 27.08 25.62
C ILE A 369 -23.59 28.61 25.64
N ALA A 370 -24.50 29.16 24.81
CA ALA A 370 -25.04 30.53 24.73
C ALA A 370 -24.44 31.33 23.56
N SER A 371 -25.21 31.82 22.60
CA SER A 371 -26.66 32.04 22.47
C SER A 371 -27.06 31.99 21.00
#